data_AF-A0A859FA22-F1
#
_entry.id   AF-A0A859FA22-F1
#
_cell.length_a   1.000
_cell.length_b   1.000
_cell.length_c   1.000
_cell.angle_alpha   90.00
_cell.angle_beta   90.00
_cell.angle_gamma   90.00
#
_symmetry.space_group_name_H-M   'P 1'
#
loop_
_entity.id
_entity.type
_entity.pdbx_description
1 polymer ?
#
loop_
_entity_poly.entity_id
_entity_poly.type
_entity_poly.pdbx_seq_one_letter_code
_entity_poly.pdbx_strand_id
1 'polypeptide(L)'
;MRVKMMLIIIAMLTVACQSPSISTDVVATIDGEEITEEEVYVHRFDYSHEHRESIIRYYVEELVVVEEAEAQGFQIEAGGAAELGLIEPNSAAIAERAEYLGIEEEEYIDAYFEPAIYRHELVSTFALENIEIVEGDQAATDLAAREYIEALVAEREIGYMYK
;
A
#
# COMPACT_ATOMS: atom_id res chain seq x y z
N MET A 1 -18.54 7.15 65.82
CA MET A 1 -18.47 8.18 64.75
C MET A 1 -17.21 7.89 63.96
N ARG A 2 -17.17 7.15 62.84
CA ARG A 2 -17.87 7.28 61.54
C ARG A 2 -17.76 8.68 60.92
N VAL A 3 -16.71 8.92 60.12
CA VAL A 3 -16.73 9.60 58.80
C VAL A 3 -15.49 9.08 58.03
N LYS A 4 -15.62 7.98 57.28
CA LYS A 4 -15.75 7.94 55.81
C LYS A 4 -14.56 8.50 55.02
N MET A 5 -13.61 7.59 54.80
CA MET A 5 -12.78 7.40 53.61
C MET A 5 -13.54 7.77 52.32
N MET A 6 -13.04 8.75 51.58
CA MET A 6 -13.53 9.10 50.24
C MET A 6 -12.39 8.87 49.25
N LEU A 7 -12.37 7.66 48.72
CA LEU A 7 -11.58 7.27 47.56
C LEU A 7 -12.29 7.87 46.34
N ILE A 8 -11.69 8.88 45.73
CA ILE A 8 -12.16 9.40 44.44
C ILE A 8 -11.57 8.48 43.37
N ILE A 9 -12.35 7.48 42.96
CA ILE A 9 -12.12 6.70 41.75
C ILE A 9 -12.54 7.61 40.60
N ILE A 10 -11.60 8.30 39.98
CA ILE A 10 -11.81 8.87 38.65
C ILE A 10 -11.71 7.69 37.70
N ALA A 11 -12.86 7.10 37.39
CA ALA A 11 -13.01 6.27 36.21
C ALA A 11 -12.83 7.21 35.00
N MET A 12 -11.59 7.35 34.54
CA MET A 12 -11.33 7.75 33.17
C MET A 12 -11.88 6.62 32.31
N LEU A 13 -13.14 6.79 31.90
CA LEU A 13 -13.65 6.23 30.66
C LEU A 13 -12.78 6.79 29.55
N THR A 14 -11.61 6.18 29.35
CA THR A 14 -11.05 6.11 28.01
C THR A 14 -12.10 5.32 27.23
N VAL A 15 -12.96 6.05 26.53
CA VAL A 15 -13.49 5.56 25.27
C VAL A 15 -12.23 5.21 24.50
N ALA A 16 -11.82 3.95 24.59
CA ALA A 16 -11.01 3.37 23.55
C ALA A 16 -11.91 3.54 22.33
N CYS A 17 -11.63 4.57 21.53
CA CYS A 17 -11.83 4.43 20.10
C CYS A 17 -11.13 3.12 19.77
N GLN A 18 -11.91 2.05 19.68
CA GLN A 18 -11.46 0.85 19.02
C GLN A 18 -11.35 1.29 17.57
N SER A 19 -10.22 1.89 17.23
CA SER A 19 -9.75 1.86 15.86
C SER A 19 -9.86 0.40 15.44
N PRO A 20 -10.51 0.11 14.29
CA PRO A 20 -10.57 -1.26 13.80
C PRO A 20 -9.15 -1.80 13.79
N SER A 21 -8.92 -2.89 14.51
CA SER A 21 -7.62 -3.52 14.55
C SER A 21 -7.34 -4.05 13.16
N ILE A 22 -6.52 -3.34 12.40
CA ILE A 22 -6.02 -3.83 11.13
C ILE A 22 -5.30 -5.14 11.44
N SER A 23 -5.59 -6.15 10.63
CA SER A 23 -4.99 -7.45 10.80
C SER A 23 -3.48 -7.34 10.56
N THR A 24 -2.70 -7.92 11.47
CA THR A 24 -1.24 -8.08 11.32
C THR A 24 -0.91 -9.49 10.84
N ASP A 25 -1.90 -10.22 10.31
CA ASP A 25 -1.69 -11.53 9.73
C ASP A 25 -0.71 -11.42 8.55
N VAL A 26 0.25 -12.32 8.50
CA VAL A 26 1.14 -12.44 7.34
C VAL A 26 0.34 -13.02 6.18
N VAL A 27 0.36 -12.33 5.04
CA VAL A 27 -0.40 -12.65 3.83
C VAL A 27 0.47 -13.07 2.67
N ALA A 28 1.74 -12.69 2.67
CA ALA A 28 2.73 -13.16 1.72
C ALA A 28 4.15 -13.15 2.32
N THR A 29 5.11 -13.76 1.63
CA THR A 29 6.54 -13.61 1.90
C THR A 29 7.31 -13.38 0.60
N ILE A 30 8.37 -12.58 0.65
CA ILE A 30 9.32 -12.36 -0.45
C ILE A 30 10.71 -12.67 0.10
N ASP A 31 11.39 -13.69 -0.44
CA ASP A 31 12.74 -14.09 0.00
C ASP A 31 12.86 -14.33 1.53
N GLY A 32 11.76 -14.76 2.15
CA GLY A 32 11.65 -14.99 3.59
C GLY A 32 11.27 -13.78 4.43
N GLU A 33 11.13 -12.59 3.85
CA GLU A 33 10.56 -11.41 4.50
C GLU A 33 9.04 -11.50 4.53
N GLU A 34 8.42 -11.18 5.67
CA GLU A 34 6.98 -11.29 5.89
C GLU A 34 6.26 -10.02 5.44
N ILE A 35 5.21 -10.17 4.64
CA ILE A 35 4.31 -9.09 4.24
C ILE A 35 2.98 -9.28 4.97
N THR A 36 2.56 -8.25 5.69
CA THR A 36 1.34 -8.26 6.51
C THR A 36 0.13 -7.72 5.78
N GLU A 37 -1.06 -8.09 6.25
CA GLU A 37 -2.32 -7.59 5.75
C GLU A 37 -2.44 -6.06 5.90
N GLU A 38 -1.89 -5.52 7.00
CA GLU A 38 -1.81 -4.08 7.24
C GLU A 38 -1.05 -3.37 6.11
N GLU A 39 0.17 -3.79 5.80
CA GLU A 39 1.00 -3.19 4.74
C GLU A 39 0.28 -3.18 3.39
N VAL A 40 -0.37 -4.28 3.02
CA VAL A 40 -1.10 -4.40 1.75
C VAL A 40 -2.26 -3.40 1.68
N TYR A 41 -3.08 -3.32 2.74
CA TYR A 41 -4.35 -2.61 2.64
C TYR A 41 -4.30 -1.14 3.02
N VAL A 42 -3.36 -0.76 3.88
CA VAL A 42 -3.09 0.64 4.20
C VAL A 42 -2.55 1.37 2.97
N HIS A 43 -1.76 0.69 2.13
CA HIS A 43 -1.16 1.28 0.93
C HIS A 43 -1.98 1.06 -0.36
N ARG A 44 -3.28 0.77 -0.25
CA ARG A 44 -4.18 0.55 -1.40
C ARG A 44 -5.47 1.36 -1.34
N PHE A 45 -5.79 2.00 -2.46
CA PHE A 45 -6.94 2.90 -2.58
C PHE A 45 -8.30 2.21 -2.60
N ASP A 46 -8.37 0.96 -3.06
CA ASP A 46 -9.60 0.18 -3.16
C ASP A 46 -9.56 -1.03 -2.22
N TYR A 47 -10.36 -0.98 -1.16
CA TYR A 47 -10.54 -2.07 -0.20
C TYR A 47 -11.81 -2.84 -0.53
N SER A 48 -11.79 -3.49 -1.69
CA SER A 48 -12.73 -4.56 -1.95
C SER A 48 -12.09 -5.90 -1.59
N HIS A 49 -12.58 -6.52 -0.52
CA HIS A 49 -12.21 -7.90 -0.17
C HIS A 49 -12.55 -8.90 -1.29
N GLU A 50 -13.45 -8.53 -2.23
CA GLU A 50 -13.78 -9.37 -3.39
C GLU A 50 -12.55 -9.66 -4.26
N HIS A 51 -11.52 -8.82 -4.16
CA HIS A 51 -10.28 -8.95 -4.94
C HIS A 51 -9.04 -9.15 -4.06
N ARG A 52 -9.20 -9.60 -2.81
CA ARG A 52 -8.12 -9.75 -1.82
C ARG A 52 -6.85 -10.39 -2.37
N GLU A 53 -6.95 -11.56 -2.99
CA GLU A 53 -5.78 -12.27 -3.56
C GLU A 53 -5.07 -11.45 -4.65
N SER A 54 -5.84 -10.81 -5.54
CA SER A 54 -5.30 -9.95 -6.59
C SER A 54 -4.63 -8.70 -6.03
N ILE A 55 -5.18 -8.12 -4.97
CA ILE A 55 -4.59 -6.95 -4.29
C ILE A 55 -3.26 -7.33 -3.66
N ILE A 56 -3.20 -8.45 -2.93
CA ILE A 56 -1.98 -8.97 -2.32
C ILE A 56 -0.92 -9.26 -3.39
N ARG A 57 -1.28 -10.01 -4.45
CA ARG A 57 -0.37 -10.33 -5.55
C ARG A 57 0.22 -9.06 -6.16
N TYR A 58 -0.63 -8.10 -6.48
CA TYR A 58 -0.15 -6.87 -7.09
C TYR A 58 0.76 -6.07 -6.15
N TYR A 59 0.45 -5.99 -4.86
CA TYR A 59 1.30 -5.30 -3.89
C TYR A 59 2.69 -5.96 -3.80
N VAL A 60 2.73 -7.31 -3.77
CA VAL A 60 3.98 -8.08 -3.83
C VAL A 60 4.76 -7.81 -5.12
N GLU A 61 4.09 -7.77 -6.27
CA GLU A 61 4.73 -7.44 -7.55
C GLU A 61 5.33 -6.02 -7.52
N GLU A 62 4.64 -5.04 -6.95
CA GLU A 62 5.20 -3.68 -6.79
C GLU A 62 6.45 -3.68 -5.90
N LEU A 63 6.45 -4.41 -4.78
CA LEU A 63 7.61 -4.47 -3.89
C LEU A 63 8.84 -5.08 -4.58
N VAL A 64 8.66 -6.17 -5.32
CA VAL A 64 9.76 -6.79 -6.08
C VAL A 64 10.38 -5.79 -7.07
N VAL A 65 9.53 -5.03 -7.77
CA VAL A 65 10.01 -4.04 -8.74
C VAL A 65 10.69 -2.86 -8.05
N VAL A 66 10.18 -2.40 -6.90
CA VAL A 66 10.81 -1.35 -6.09
C VAL A 66 12.20 -1.78 -5.65
N GLU A 67 12.34 -2.98 -5.09
CA GLU A 67 13.64 -3.51 -4.67
C GLU A 67 14.64 -3.58 -5.83
N GLU A 68 14.19 -4.03 -7.01
CA GLU A 68 15.04 -4.10 -8.20
C GLU A 68 15.45 -2.71 -8.69
N ALA A 69 14.50 -1.77 -8.74
CA ALA A 69 14.77 -0.38 -9.11
C ALA A 69 15.79 0.24 -8.15
N GLU A 70 15.62 0.07 -6.84
CA GLU A 70 16.56 0.54 -5.83
C GLU A 70 17.94 -0.10 -5.96
N ALA A 71 18.01 -1.41 -6.22
CA ALA A 71 19.27 -2.12 -6.45
C ALA A 71 20.03 -1.58 -7.68
N GLN A 72 19.32 -1.08 -8.68
CA GLN A 72 19.88 -0.43 -9.87
C GLN A 72 20.16 1.06 -9.68
N GLY A 73 19.82 1.63 -8.52
CA GLY A 73 19.96 3.06 -8.23
C GLY A 73 18.97 3.93 -9.00
N PHE A 74 17.85 3.35 -9.46
CA PHE A 74 16.78 4.07 -10.12
C PHE A 74 16.00 4.93 -9.11
N GLN A 75 15.75 6.18 -9.47
CA GLN A 75 15.02 7.13 -8.64
C GLN A 75 14.14 7.99 -9.54
N ILE A 76 12.89 8.23 -9.11
CA ILE A 76 12.02 9.23 -9.71
C ILE A 76 11.97 10.46 -8.80
N GLU A 77 11.77 11.65 -9.38
CA GLU A 77 11.61 12.85 -8.56
C GLU A 77 10.31 12.77 -7.75
N ALA A 78 10.41 12.89 -6.42
CA ALA A 78 9.26 12.93 -5.55
C ALA A 78 8.38 14.15 -5.89
N GLY A 79 7.10 13.91 -6.21
CA GLY A 79 6.13 14.95 -6.55
C GLY A 79 5.39 14.73 -7.88
N GLY A 80 5.88 13.82 -8.73
CA GLY A 80 5.30 13.55 -10.06
C GLY A 80 3.81 13.24 -10.01
N ALA A 81 3.39 12.22 -9.28
CA ALA A 81 2.00 11.80 -9.39
C ALA A 81 0.93 12.70 -8.74
N ALA A 82 1.29 13.54 -7.76
CA ALA A 82 0.39 14.58 -7.23
C ALA A 82 0.33 15.81 -8.15
N GLU A 83 1.45 16.19 -8.79
CA GLU A 83 1.50 17.28 -9.79
C GLU A 83 0.92 16.90 -11.15
N LEU A 84 0.91 15.62 -11.52
CA LEU A 84 0.43 15.15 -12.82
C LEU A 84 -1.10 15.09 -12.94
N GLY A 85 -1.86 15.28 -11.85
CA GLY A 85 -3.33 15.26 -11.88
C GLY A 85 -3.93 13.96 -12.42
N LEU A 86 -3.15 12.87 -12.42
CA LEU A 86 -3.53 11.57 -13.00
C LEU A 86 -4.45 10.76 -12.08
N ILE A 87 -4.44 11.07 -10.79
CA ILE A 87 -5.35 10.52 -9.80
C ILE A 87 -5.88 11.72 -9.02
N GLU A 88 -7.07 12.22 -9.37
CA GLU A 88 -7.79 13.10 -8.45
C GLU A 88 -8.06 12.28 -7.19
N PRO A 89 -7.52 12.68 -6.02
CA PRO A 89 -7.81 11.99 -4.79
C PRO A 89 -9.32 11.96 -4.61
N ASN A 90 -9.93 10.78 -4.66
CA ASN A 90 -11.32 10.62 -4.33
C ASN A 90 -11.46 10.95 -2.85
N SER A 91 -11.83 12.18 -2.54
CA SER A 91 -11.90 12.70 -1.18
C SER A 91 -12.79 11.84 -0.29
N ALA A 92 -13.83 11.20 -0.84
CA ALA A 92 -14.66 10.27 -0.09
C ALA A 92 -13.90 8.98 0.29
N ALA A 93 -13.06 8.45 -0.60
CA ALA A 93 -12.25 7.27 -0.30
C ALA A 93 -11.12 7.57 0.70
N ILE A 94 -10.53 8.77 0.62
CA ILE A 94 -9.53 9.24 1.61
C ILE A 94 -10.16 9.41 2.97
N ALA A 95 -11.30 10.11 3.05
CA ALA A 95 -12.03 10.31 4.30
C ALA A 95 -12.44 8.97 4.94
N GLU A 96 -12.99 8.04 4.15
CA GLU A 96 -13.35 6.70 4.61
C GLU A 96 -12.14 5.94 5.17
N ARG A 97 -10.98 6.05 4.53
CA ARG A 97 -9.75 5.38 4.96
C ARG A 97 -9.15 6.01 6.21
N ALA A 98 -9.08 7.33 6.27
CA ALA A 98 -8.64 8.06 7.45
C ALA A 98 -9.53 7.73 8.66
N GLU A 99 -10.86 7.73 8.47
CA GLU A 99 -11.83 7.31 9.49
C GLU A 99 -11.62 5.85 9.91
N TYR A 100 -11.43 4.94 8.94
CA TYR A 100 -11.14 3.54 9.23
C TYR A 100 -9.86 3.40 10.07
N LEU A 101 -8.80 4.13 9.77
CA LEU A 101 -7.56 4.05 10.54
C LEU A 101 -7.62 4.83 11.87
N GLY A 102 -8.63 5.68 12.04
CA GLY A 102 -8.77 6.56 13.20
C GLY A 102 -7.73 7.67 13.23
N ILE A 103 -7.30 8.14 12.06
CA ILE A 103 -6.34 9.23 11.85
C ILE A 103 -6.98 10.37 11.05
N GLU A 104 -6.31 11.51 10.98
CA GLU A 104 -6.76 12.65 10.17
C GLU A 104 -6.50 12.40 8.67
N GLU A 105 -7.31 13.00 7.79
CA GLU A 105 -7.15 12.85 6.33
C GLU A 105 -5.77 13.27 5.83
N GLU A 106 -5.21 14.36 6.37
CA GLU A 106 -3.86 14.83 6.03
C GLU A 106 -2.80 13.80 6.43
N GLU A 107 -2.94 13.17 7.60
CA GLU A 107 -2.04 12.10 8.05
C GLU A 107 -2.15 10.87 7.15
N TYR A 108 -3.36 10.50 6.72
CA TYR A 108 -3.54 9.42 5.75
C TYR A 108 -2.89 9.73 4.39
N ILE A 109 -3.04 10.96 3.92
CA ILE A 109 -2.47 11.39 2.64
C ILE A 109 -0.95 11.24 2.66
N ASP A 110 -0.31 11.84 3.66
CA ASP A 110 1.15 11.88 3.77
C ASP A 110 1.75 10.49 4.02
N ALA A 111 1.14 9.71 4.91
CA ALA A 111 1.70 8.43 5.34
C ALA A 111 1.45 7.29 4.36
N TYR A 112 0.34 7.34 3.61
CA TYR A 112 -0.14 6.17 2.88
C TYR A 112 -0.55 6.44 1.44
N PHE A 113 -1.29 7.52 1.18
CA PHE A 113 -1.73 7.86 -0.16
C PHE A 113 -0.53 8.22 -1.05
N GLU A 114 0.21 9.28 -0.73
CA GLU A 114 1.31 9.73 -1.57
C GLU A 114 2.39 8.65 -1.77
N PRO A 115 2.81 7.89 -0.74
CA PRO A 115 3.75 6.79 -0.93
C PRO A 115 3.23 5.68 -1.85
N ALA A 116 1.94 5.35 -1.78
CA ALA A 116 1.35 4.35 -2.67
C ALA A 116 1.29 4.83 -4.12
N ILE A 117 0.99 6.11 -4.35
CA ILE A 117 1.02 6.68 -5.69
C ILE A 117 2.47 6.71 -6.22
N TYR A 118 3.42 7.19 -5.41
CA TYR A 118 4.84 7.24 -5.77
C TYR A 118 5.37 5.85 -6.14
N ARG A 119 5.04 4.82 -5.34
CA ARG A 119 5.40 3.44 -5.63
C ARG A 119 4.86 2.99 -6.99
N HIS A 120 3.58 3.26 -7.25
CA HIS A 120 2.95 2.90 -8.51
C HIS A 120 3.60 3.58 -9.73
N GLU A 121 3.95 4.86 -9.60
CA GLU A 121 4.65 5.63 -10.64
C GLU A 121 6.07 5.11 -10.87
N LEU A 122 6.79 4.77 -9.80
CA LEU A 122 8.14 4.20 -9.89
C LEU A 122 8.10 2.87 -10.63
N VAL A 123 7.20 1.97 -10.26
CA VAL A 123 7.03 0.64 -10.88
C VAL A 123 6.74 0.80 -12.37
N SER A 124 5.80 1.67 -12.73
CA SER A 124 5.39 1.88 -14.11
C SER A 124 6.52 2.46 -14.95
N THR A 125 7.18 3.51 -14.45
CA THR A 125 8.30 4.17 -15.15
C THR A 125 9.48 3.21 -15.32
N PHE A 126 9.86 2.50 -14.26
CA PHE A 126 10.97 1.56 -14.30
C PHE A 126 10.70 0.43 -15.29
N ALA A 127 9.49 -0.14 -15.31
CA ALA A 127 9.13 -1.16 -16.29
C ALA A 127 9.22 -0.62 -17.72
N LEU A 128 8.70 0.57 -17.98
CA LEU A 128 8.73 1.20 -19.31
C LEU A 128 10.15 1.51 -19.81
N GLU A 129 11.08 1.88 -18.92
CA GLU A 129 12.48 2.12 -19.28
C GLU A 129 13.26 0.85 -19.60
N ASN A 130 12.77 -0.31 -19.16
CA ASN A 130 13.42 -1.61 -19.32
C ASN A 130 12.83 -2.48 -20.43
N ILE A 131 11.91 -1.95 -21.22
CA ILE A 131 11.29 -2.65 -22.35
C ILE A 131 11.51 -1.91 -23.68
N GLU A 132 11.33 -2.63 -24.79
CA GLU A 132 11.19 -2.01 -26.10
C GLU A 132 9.77 -1.48 -26.27
N ILE A 133 9.61 -0.16 -26.36
CA ILE A 133 8.31 0.48 -26.60
C ILE A 133 7.87 0.21 -28.04
N VAL A 134 6.67 -0.34 -28.21
CA VAL A 134 6.09 -0.60 -29.53
C VAL A 134 5.30 0.63 -29.97
N GLU A 135 5.93 1.47 -30.80
CA GLU A 135 5.33 2.72 -31.27
C GLU A 135 3.97 2.48 -31.95
N GLY A 136 2.94 3.17 -31.47
CA GLY A 136 1.58 3.09 -32.02
C GLY A 136 0.77 1.87 -31.55
N ASP A 137 1.33 1.02 -30.67
CA ASP A 137 0.64 -0.12 -30.08
C ASP A 137 0.78 -0.11 -28.54
N GLN A 138 -0.17 0.56 -27.88
CA GLN A 138 -0.22 0.63 -26.43
C GLN A 138 -0.42 -0.76 -25.81
N ALA A 139 -1.25 -1.62 -26.42
CA ALA A 139 -1.53 -2.94 -25.87
C ALA A 139 -0.30 -3.84 -25.88
N ALA A 140 0.52 -3.75 -26.93
CA ALA A 140 1.81 -4.44 -26.99
C ALA A 140 2.81 -3.89 -25.97
N THR A 141 2.84 -2.56 -25.78
CA THR A 141 3.71 -1.92 -24.77
C THR A 141 3.31 -2.32 -23.35
N ASP A 142 2.01 -2.31 -23.04
CA ASP A 142 1.47 -2.74 -21.74
C ASP A 142 1.77 -4.23 -21.47
N LEU A 143 1.64 -5.07 -22.49
CA LEU A 143 1.98 -6.49 -22.38
C LEU A 143 3.46 -6.69 -22.10
N ALA A 144 4.35 -5.99 -22.80
CA ALA A 144 5.80 -6.08 -22.58
C ALA A 144 6.18 -5.60 -21.16
N ALA A 145 5.60 -4.51 -20.67
CA ALA A 145 5.80 -4.05 -19.31
C ALA A 145 5.34 -5.09 -18.28
N ARG A 146 4.18 -5.72 -18.54
CA ARG A 146 3.67 -6.79 -17.69
C ARG A 146 4.59 -8.02 -17.68
N GLU A 147 5.05 -8.47 -18.84
CA GLU A 147 5.96 -9.61 -18.98
C GLU A 147 7.30 -9.34 -18.28
N TYR A 148 7.81 -8.10 -18.32
CA TYR A 148 9.00 -7.69 -17.59
C TYR A 148 8.82 -7.82 -16.07
N ILE A 149 7.71 -7.31 -15.53
CA ILE A 149 7.39 -7.44 -14.10
C ILE A 149 7.27 -8.91 -13.70
N GLU A 150 6.59 -9.73 -14.51
CA GLU A 150 6.46 -11.17 -14.26
C GLU A 150 7.81 -11.89 -14.26
N ALA A 151 8.75 -11.46 -15.11
CA ALA A 151 10.11 -12.01 -15.13
C ALA A 151 10.86 -11.71 -13.82
N LEU A 152 10.81 -10.47 -13.33
CA LEU A 152 11.44 -10.09 -12.04
C LEU A 152 10.86 -10.88 -10.88
N VAL A 153 9.53 -11.02 -10.85
CA VAL A 153 8.80 -11.77 -9.81
C VAL A 153 9.18 -13.26 -9.84
N ALA A 154 9.45 -13.83 -11.01
CA ALA A 154 9.84 -15.23 -11.15
C ALA A 154 11.25 -15.53 -10.61
N GLU A 155 12.09 -14.52 -10.38
CA GLU A 155 13.43 -14.65 -9.79
C GLU A 155 13.41 -14.67 -8.26
N ARG A 156 12.25 -14.44 -7.64
CA ARG A 156 12.08 -14.31 -6.19
C ARG A 156 11.39 -15.53 -5.57
N GLU A 157 11.70 -15.82 -4.31
CA GLU A 157 10.99 -16.84 -3.53
C GLU A 157 9.73 -16.23 -2.91
N ILE A 158 8.58 -16.41 -3.57
CA ILE A 158 7.31 -15.83 -3.13
C ILE A 158 6.38 -16.90 -2.57
N GLY A 159 5.93 -16.69 -1.33
CA GLY A 159 4.94 -17.52 -0.65
C GLY A 159 3.66 -16.75 -0.40
N TYR A 160 2.51 -17.22 -0.89
CA TYR A 160 1.20 -16.61 -0.61
C TYR A 160 0.44 -17.38 0.47
N MET A 161 -0.08 -16.67 1.47
CA MET A 161 -0.81 -17.27 2.60
C MET A 161 -2.31 -16.90 2.56
N TYR A 162 -2.97 -17.32 1.49
CA TYR A 162 -4.43 -17.21 1.38
C TYR A 162 -5.09 -18.08 2.46
N LYS A 163 -5.93 -17.47 3.31
CA LYS A 163 -6.74 -18.16 4.33
C LYS A 163 -8.18 -18.28 3.86
#